data_AF-A0A9N7YKC9-F1
#
_entry.id   AF-A0A9N7YKC9-F1
#
_cell.length_a   1.000
_cell.length_b   1.000
_cell.length_c   1.000
_cell.angle_alpha   90.00
_cell.angle_beta   90.00
_cell.angle_gamma   90.00
#
_symmetry.space_group_name_H-M   'P 1'
#
loop_
_entity.id
_entity.type
_entity.pdbx_description
1 polymer ?
#
loop_
_entity_poly.entity_id
_entity_poly.type
_entity_poly.pdbx_seq_one_letter_code
_entity_poly.pdbx_strand_id
1 'polypeptide(L)'
;MTPRDRKTRSRRFKEQRGPERRDVYFPDGISPARTGLNVDRKYFPGAYKDTSDKQQHKMNYVPGTASLIDDIDKKHLVLLRDGRTLIGFLRSIDQFANLVFHQTVERIHVGKKFGDIPRGIFIVRGENVVLLGEIDMDKPCDTVLQQVSIEEILEEQRLQQQAKQETEKVKMQVLKDRGLSVPKADNLDEY
;
A
#
# COMPACT_ATOMS: atom_id res chain seq x y z
N MET A 1 46.99 63.57 13.36
CA MET A 1 47.25 64.86 12.68
C MET A 1 46.76 64.75 11.25
N THR A 2 45.77 65.55 10.87
CA THR A 2 45.22 65.67 9.49
C THR A 2 46.08 66.64 8.66
N PRO A 3 46.01 66.64 7.31
CA PRO A 3 45.01 67.44 6.54
C PRO A 3 44.55 66.75 5.21
N ARG A 4 43.28 66.77 4.76
CA ARG A 4 42.39 67.82 4.16
C ARG A 4 42.73 68.33 2.74
N ASP A 5 41.63 68.43 1.96
CA ASP A 5 41.34 69.21 0.74
C ASP A 5 41.72 68.59 -0.64
N ARG A 6 40.95 68.67 -1.74
CA ARG A 6 39.64 69.29 -2.10
C ARG A 6 39.22 68.81 -3.51
N LYS A 7 37.89 68.71 -3.78
CA LYS A 7 37.10 69.08 -5.01
C LYS A 7 37.54 68.51 -6.39
N THR A 8 36.73 68.15 -7.39
CA THR A 8 35.32 68.28 -7.82
C THR A 8 35.23 67.69 -9.24
N ARG A 9 34.16 67.00 -9.64
CA ARG A 9 33.32 67.36 -10.82
C ARG A 9 32.26 66.29 -11.18
N SER A 10 31.03 66.77 -11.10
CA SER A 10 29.79 66.35 -11.75
C SER A 10 29.91 65.82 -13.19
N ARG A 11 29.19 64.72 -13.49
CA ARG A 11 28.48 64.52 -14.77
C ARG A 11 27.10 63.89 -14.55
N ARG A 12 26.13 64.47 -15.27
CA ARG A 12 24.67 64.28 -15.24
C ARG A 12 24.20 63.02 -15.99
N PHE A 13 23.05 62.50 -15.52
CA PHE A 13 21.91 61.89 -16.23
C PHE A 13 22.09 60.63 -17.09
N LYS A 14 21.35 59.56 -16.73
CA LYS A 14 20.03 59.29 -17.36
C LYS A 14 19.24 58.26 -16.55
N GLU A 15 18.12 58.73 -16.02
CA GLU A 15 17.03 57.99 -15.43
C GLU A 15 16.31 57.21 -16.54
N GLN A 16 16.37 55.87 -16.53
CA GLN A 16 15.53 55.04 -17.37
C GLN A 16 14.29 54.63 -16.57
N ARG A 17 13.19 55.35 -16.81
CA ARG A 17 11.86 54.96 -16.32
C ARG A 17 11.42 53.70 -17.08
N GLY A 18 11.29 52.58 -16.36
CA GLY A 18 10.60 51.40 -16.87
C GLY A 18 9.12 51.71 -17.15
N PRO A 19 8.44 50.89 -17.97
CA PRO A 19 7.08 51.17 -18.40
C PRO A 19 6.14 51.20 -17.20
N GLU A 20 5.23 52.17 -17.20
CA GLU A 20 4.19 52.38 -16.20
C GLU A 20 3.47 51.06 -15.88
N ARG A 21 3.31 50.77 -14.58
CA ARG A 21 2.42 49.71 -14.10
C ARG A 21 1.00 50.04 -14.54
N ARG A 22 0.54 49.42 -15.62
CA ARG A 22 -0.90 49.24 -15.84
C ARG A 22 -1.28 47.98 -15.08
N ASP A 23 -1.82 48.16 -13.88
CA ASP A 23 -2.46 47.07 -13.16
C ASP A 23 -3.69 46.65 -13.99
N VAL A 24 -3.58 45.53 -14.69
CA VAL A 24 -4.70 44.97 -15.47
C VAL A 24 -5.67 44.34 -14.48
N TYR A 25 -6.77 45.03 -14.20
CA TYR A 25 -7.84 44.53 -13.34
C TYR A 25 -8.65 43.49 -14.12
N PHE A 26 -8.55 42.22 -13.74
CA PHE A 26 -9.43 41.17 -14.25
C PHE A 26 -10.59 41.00 -13.26
N PRO A 27 -11.86 41.22 -13.67
CA PRO A 27 -13.00 40.97 -12.80
C PRO A 27 -13.13 39.48 -12.49
N ASP A 28 -13.63 39.18 -11.29
CA ASP A 28 -13.74 37.83 -10.75
C ASP A 28 -14.46 36.88 -11.73
N GLY A 29 -13.79 35.79 -12.10
CA GLY A 29 -14.36 34.71 -12.92
C GLY A 29 -13.68 34.45 -14.27
N ILE A 30 -12.74 35.28 -14.72
CA ILE A 30 -11.98 35.03 -15.96
C ILE A 30 -10.53 34.64 -15.60
N SER A 31 -10.20 33.34 -15.71
CA SER A 31 -8.84 32.85 -15.51
C SER A 31 -7.97 33.09 -16.77
N PRO A 32 -6.74 33.62 -16.62
CA PRO A 32 -5.85 33.92 -17.75
C PRO A 32 -5.40 32.68 -18.53
N ALA A 33 -5.61 31.48 -17.99
CA ALA A 33 -5.34 30.21 -18.66
C ALA A 33 -6.19 29.97 -19.93
N ARG A 34 -7.30 30.72 -20.13
CA ARG A 34 -8.14 30.60 -21.34
C ARG A 34 -7.75 31.52 -22.49
N THR A 35 -6.86 32.49 -22.28
CA THR A 35 -6.56 33.54 -23.28
C THR A 35 -5.28 33.29 -24.09
N GLY A 36 -4.56 32.19 -23.85
CA GLY A 36 -3.38 31.80 -24.63
C GLY A 36 -2.19 32.76 -24.51
N LEU A 37 -2.22 33.71 -23.57
CA LEU A 37 -1.15 34.68 -23.34
C LEU A 37 -0.13 34.11 -22.34
N ASN A 38 1.15 34.13 -22.70
CA ASN A 38 2.25 33.81 -21.79
C ASN A 38 2.43 34.94 -20.78
N VAL A 39 1.92 34.75 -19.56
CA VAL A 39 2.09 35.70 -18.44
C VAL A 39 3.23 35.25 -17.53
N ASP A 40 4.21 36.13 -17.33
CA ASP A 40 5.37 35.89 -16.48
C ASP A 40 4.95 35.60 -15.02
N ARG A 41 5.35 34.41 -14.54
CA ARG A 41 5.02 33.87 -13.21
C ARG A 41 5.43 34.78 -12.04
N LYS A 42 6.39 35.69 -12.27
CA LYS A 42 6.87 36.65 -11.25
C LYS A 42 5.83 37.68 -10.81
N TYR A 43 4.82 37.96 -11.65
CA TYR A 43 3.91 39.10 -11.43
C TYR A 43 2.50 38.69 -10.98
N PHE A 44 2.16 37.39 -11.02
CA PHE A 44 0.86 36.87 -10.58
C PHE A 44 1.01 35.57 -9.78
N PRO A 45 1.43 35.62 -8.50
CA PRO A 45 1.68 34.44 -7.68
C PRO A 45 0.41 33.66 -7.28
N GLY A 46 -0.79 34.17 -7.58
CA GLY A 46 -2.08 33.55 -7.22
C GLY A 46 -2.95 33.06 -8.39
N ALA A 47 -2.50 33.23 -9.65
CA ALA A 47 -3.31 32.94 -10.84
C ALA A 47 -3.24 31.47 -11.32
N TYR A 48 -2.31 30.69 -10.77
CA TYR A 48 -2.23 29.23 -10.94
C TYR A 48 -2.54 28.58 -9.60
N LYS A 49 -3.82 28.47 -9.26
CA LYS A 49 -4.25 27.43 -8.32
C LYS A 49 -4.23 26.13 -9.12
N ASP A 50 -3.20 25.32 -8.91
CA ASP A 50 -3.18 23.95 -9.41
C ASP A 50 -4.40 23.22 -8.84
N THR A 51 -5.40 23.04 -9.71
CA THR A 51 -6.50 22.10 -9.53
C THR A 51 -5.94 20.69 -9.74
N SER A 52 -4.98 20.31 -8.90
CA SER A 52 -4.84 18.91 -8.57
C SER A 52 -5.94 18.64 -7.56
N ASP A 53 -7.01 18.00 -8.00
CA ASP A 53 -7.96 17.32 -7.14
C ASP A 53 -7.19 16.26 -6.36
N LYS A 54 -6.47 16.68 -5.32
CA LYS A 54 -6.19 15.83 -4.19
C LYS A 54 -7.52 15.67 -3.51
N GLN A 55 -8.28 14.65 -3.93
CA GLN A 55 -9.31 14.07 -3.09
C GLN A 55 -8.67 13.88 -1.72
N GLN A 56 -8.99 14.79 -0.81
CA GLN A 56 -8.83 14.55 0.62
C GLN A 56 -9.77 13.38 0.88
N HIS A 57 -9.25 12.17 0.76
CA HIS A 57 -9.93 10.99 1.25
C HIS A 57 -10.01 11.20 2.75
N LYS A 58 -11.17 11.71 3.18
CA LYS A 58 -11.50 11.94 4.57
C LYS A 58 -11.52 10.56 5.19
N MET A 59 -10.40 10.16 5.79
CA MET A 59 -10.28 8.88 6.49
C MET A 59 -11.20 8.95 7.71
N ASN A 60 -12.48 8.63 7.52
CA ASN A 60 -13.37 8.29 8.60
C ASN A 60 -12.91 6.93 9.12
N TYR A 61 -11.88 6.94 9.96
CA TYR A 61 -11.40 5.72 10.60
C TYR A 61 -12.52 5.16 11.49
N VAL A 62 -13.21 4.15 10.97
CA VAL A 62 -14.19 3.38 11.72
C VAL A 62 -13.46 2.19 12.36
N PRO A 63 -13.45 2.08 13.70
CA PRO A 63 -12.65 1.05 14.36
C PRO A 63 -13.21 -0.35 14.15
N GLY A 64 -12.30 -1.33 14.07
CA GLY A 64 -12.64 -2.76 14.05
C GLY A 64 -13.24 -3.23 12.72
N THR A 65 -14.17 -4.17 12.78
CA THR A 65 -14.81 -4.80 11.61
C THR A 65 -15.54 -3.79 10.71
N ALA A 66 -15.93 -2.63 11.24
CA ALA A 66 -16.56 -1.57 10.45
C ALA A 66 -15.65 -1.04 9.33
N SER A 67 -14.31 -1.12 9.51
CA SER A 67 -13.35 -0.78 8.46
C SER A 67 -13.41 -1.73 7.26
N LEU A 68 -13.85 -2.97 7.48
CA LEU A 68 -13.91 -3.97 6.43
C LEU A 68 -15.14 -3.82 5.53
N ILE A 69 -16.08 -2.94 5.88
CA ILE A 69 -17.24 -2.66 5.02
C ILE A 69 -16.79 -2.03 3.71
N ASP A 70 -15.75 -1.20 3.75
CA ASP A 70 -15.16 -0.58 2.56
C ASP A 70 -14.38 -1.59 1.69
N ASP A 71 -14.17 -2.81 2.19
CA ASP A 71 -13.39 -3.88 1.54
C ASP A 71 -14.27 -4.90 0.80
N ILE A 72 -15.59 -4.71 0.82
CA ILE A 72 -16.54 -5.50 0.05
C ILE A 72 -16.29 -5.31 -1.45
N ASP A 73 -16.47 -6.39 -2.22
CA ASP A 73 -16.27 -6.52 -3.66
C ASP A 73 -14.84 -6.29 -4.16
N LYS A 74 -13.88 -6.10 -3.25
CA LYS A 74 -12.46 -6.04 -3.60
C LYS A 74 -11.78 -7.39 -3.46
N LYS A 75 -10.68 -7.57 -4.19
CA LYS A 75 -9.84 -8.76 -4.12
C LYS A 75 -8.96 -8.69 -2.88
N HIS A 76 -8.94 -9.77 -2.11
CA HIS A 76 -8.22 -9.85 -0.85
C HIS A 76 -7.41 -11.13 -0.75
N LEU A 77 -6.29 -11.02 -0.04
CA LEU A 77 -5.48 -12.12 0.46
C LEU A 77 -5.81 -12.33 1.94
N VAL A 78 -6.09 -13.58 2.32
CA VAL A 78 -6.33 -13.98 3.70
C VAL A 78 -5.34 -15.06 4.11
N LEU A 79 -4.67 -14.85 5.23
CA LEU A 79 -3.86 -15.85 5.90
C LEU A 79 -4.67 -16.49 7.01
N LEU A 80 -4.79 -17.81 6.98
CA LEU A 80 -5.50 -18.60 7.98
C LEU A 80 -4.55 -19.12 9.08
N ARG A 81 -5.11 -19.54 10.22
CA ARG A 81 -4.32 -20.10 11.34
C ARG A 81 -3.60 -21.41 10.99
N ASP A 82 -4.17 -22.19 10.07
CA ASP A 82 -3.55 -23.41 9.54
C ASP A 82 -2.38 -23.12 8.58
N GLY A 83 -2.08 -21.85 8.31
CA GLY A 83 -1.01 -21.41 7.42
C GLY A 83 -1.40 -21.38 5.94
N ARG A 84 -2.67 -21.68 5.60
CA ARG A 84 -3.15 -21.58 4.21
C ARG A 84 -3.35 -20.12 3.82
N THR A 85 -3.08 -19.82 2.55
CA THR A 85 -3.32 -18.51 1.97
C THR A 85 -4.46 -18.61 0.98
N LEU A 86 -5.52 -17.83 1.20
CA LEU A 86 -6.68 -17.73 0.31
C LEU A 86 -6.65 -16.39 -0.41
N ILE A 87 -7.00 -16.39 -1.68
CA ILE A 87 -7.13 -15.19 -2.50
C ILE A 87 -8.52 -15.22 -3.15
N GLY A 88 -9.31 -14.18 -3.00
CA GLY A 88 -10.65 -14.13 -3.59
C GLY A 88 -11.31 -12.76 -3.46
N PHE A 89 -12.53 -12.64 -3.98
CA PHE A 89 -13.34 -11.43 -3.84
C PHE A 89 -14.20 -11.52 -2.60
N LEU A 90 -14.07 -10.53 -1.71
CA LEU A 90 -14.85 -10.47 -0.48
C LEU A 90 -16.28 -10.06 -0.80
N ARG A 91 -17.27 -10.87 -0.46
CA ARG A 91 -18.69 -10.60 -0.77
C ARG A 91 -19.48 -10.16 0.44
N SER A 92 -19.18 -10.69 1.61
CA SER A 92 -19.91 -10.39 2.83
C SER A 92 -19.05 -10.61 4.05
N ILE A 93 -19.33 -9.83 5.08
CA ILE A 93 -18.63 -9.81 6.37
C ILE A 93 -19.67 -9.63 7.46
N ASP A 94 -19.43 -10.25 8.61
CA ASP A 94 -20.20 -10.09 9.85
C ASP A 94 -19.32 -9.41 10.92
N GLN A 95 -19.92 -8.78 11.94
CA GLN A 95 -19.21 -8.22 13.11
C GLN A 95 -18.14 -9.14 13.73
N PHE A 96 -18.30 -10.46 13.65
CA PHE A 96 -17.31 -11.45 14.12
C PHE A 96 -16.18 -11.74 13.11
N ALA A 97 -16.09 -10.97 12.03
CA ALA A 97 -15.16 -11.16 10.92
C ALA A 97 -15.32 -12.52 10.20
N ASN A 98 -16.52 -13.09 10.21
CA ASN A 98 -16.84 -14.21 9.32
C ASN A 98 -16.88 -13.69 7.88
N LEU A 99 -16.09 -14.29 6.98
CA LEU A 99 -15.88 -13.80 5.62
C LEU A 99 -16.47 -14.76 4.61
N VAL A 100 -17.19 -14.22 3.63
CA VAL A 100 -17.64 -14.97 2.46
C VAL A 100 -16.86 -14.50 1.26
N PHE A 101 -16.12 -15.43 0.64
CA PHE A 101 -15.36 -15.16 -0.57
C PHE A 101 -15.93 -15.85 -1.79
N HIS A 102 -15.82 -15.16 -2.93
CA HIS A 102 -16.18 -15.66 -4.25
C HIS A 102 -14.93 -15.77 -5.15
N GLN A 103 -14.96 -16.72 -6.09
CA GLN A 103 -13.82 -17.03 -6.97
C GLN A 103 -12.51 -17.20 -6.19
N THR A 104 -12.59 -17.97 -5.10
CA THR A 104 -11.43 -18.23 -4.25
C THR A 104 -10.45 -19.16 -4.92
N VAL A 105 -9.18 -18.81 -4.75
CA VAL A 105 -8.02 -19.61 -5.08
C VAL A 105 -7.21 -19.75 -3.81
N GLU A 106 -6.89 -20.98 -3.46
CA GLU A 106 -5.93 -21.26 -2.41
C GLU A 106 -4.53 -21.28 -3.01
N ARG A 107 -3.65 -20.43 -2.51
CA ARG A 107 -2.27 -20.31 -2.98
C ARG A 107 -1.32 -20.98 -1.99
N ILE A 108 -0.58 -21.97 -2.46
CA ILE A 108 0.46 -22.65 -1.70
C ILE A 108 1.81 -22.08 -2.12
N HIS A 109 2.64 -21.71 -1.15
CA HIS A 109 3.98 -21.18 -1.38
C HIS A 109 5.02 -22.16 -0.83
N VAL A 110 5.95 -22.61 -1.67
CA VAL A 110 7.08 -23.45 -1.26
C VAL A 110 8.37 -22.84 -1.77
N GLY A 111 9.15 -22.23 -0.87
CA GLY A 111 10.40 -21.58 -1.21
C GLY A 111 10.20 -20.43 -2.21
N LYS A 112 10.61 -20.64 -3.47
CA LYS A 112 10.47 -19.67 -4.58
C LYS A 112 9.37 -20.04 -5.57
N LYS A 113 8.59 -21.08 -5.29
CA LYS A 113 7.52 -21.57 -6.15
C LYS A 113 6.16 -21.30 -5.52
N PHE A 114 5.14 -21.14 -6.36
CA PHE A 114 3.74 -21.07 -5.90
C PHE A 114 2.81 -21.88 -6.80
N GLY A 115 1.74 -22.40 -6.22
CA GLY A 115 0.69 -23.10 -6.94
C GLY A 115 -0.70 -22.66 -6.46
N ASP A 116 -1.66 -22.63 -7.39
CA ASP A 116 -3.00 -22.07 -7.20
C ASP A 116 -4.05 -23.18 -7.36
N ILE A 117 -4.87 -23.37 -6.32
CA ILE A 117 -5.96 -24.37 -6.30
C ILE A 117 -7.31 -23.65 -6.30
N PRO A 118 -8.15 -23.81 -7.33
CA PRO A 118 -9.46 -23.18 -7.36
C PRO A 118 -10.40 -23.82 -6.32
N ARG A 119 -11.03 -23.00 -5.49
CA ARG A 119 -12.00 -23.43 -4.46
C ARG A 119 -13.42 -22.92 -4.73
N GLY A 120 -13.58 -21.81 -5.46
CA GLY A 120 -14.89 -21.29 -5.86
C GLY A 120 -15.51 -20.38 -4.80
N ILE A 121 -16.55 -20.83 -4.10
CA ILE A 121 -17.15 -20.09 -2.97
C ILE A 121 -16.57 -20.67 -1.68
N PHE A 122 -16.07 -19.80 -0.80
CA PHE A 122 -15.46 -20.24 0.45
C PHE A 122 -15.93 -19.36 1.61
N ILE A 123 -16.32 -20.00 2.71
CA ILE A 123 -16.76 -19.32 3.93
C ILE A 123 -15.67 -19.53 4.97
N VAL A 124 -15.10 -18.44 5.46
CA VAL A 124 -14.07 -18.44 6.50
C VAL A 124 -14.69 -17.97 7.80
N ARG A 125 -14.52 -18.76 8.86
CA ARG A 125 -14.88 -18.35 10.21
C ARG A 125 -13.88 -17.31 10.72
N GLY A 126 -14.35 -16.20 11.29
CA GLY A 126 -13.50 -15.07 11.67
C GLY A 126 -12.44 -15.43 12.71
N GLU A 127 -12.71 -16.41 13.56
CA GLU A 127 -11.72 -16.94 14.49
C GLU A 127 -10.56 -17.64 13.78
N ASN A 128 -10.62 -18.02 12.51
CA ASN A 128 -9.51 -18.65 11.78
C ASN A 128 -8.68 -17.66 10.98
N VAL A 129 -9.12 -16.39 10.90
CA VAL A 129 -8.42 -15.33 10.18
C VAL A 129 -7.25 -14.82 11.04
N VAL A 130 -6.05 -14.82 10.45
CA VAL A 130 -4.85 -14.23 11.06
C VAL A 130 -4.62 -12.82 10.53
N LEU A 131 -4.65 -12.69 9.21
CA LEU A 131 -4.42 -11.44 8.49
C LEU A 131 -5.32 -11.38 7.27
N LEU A 132 -5.81 -10.19 6.95
CA LEU A 132 -6.49 -9.86 5.71
C LEU A 132 -5.82 -8.64 5.09
N GLY A 133 -5.59 -8.67 3.78
CA GLY A 133 -5.01 -7.55 3.03
C GLY A 133 -5.62 -7.43 1.64
N GLU A 134 -5.97 -6.20 1.26
CA GLU A 134 -6.45 -5.88 -0.09
C GLU A 134 -5.34 -6.12 -1.12
N ILE A 135 -5.67 -6.79 -2.22
CA ILE A 135 -4.78 -6.96 -3.38
C ILE A 135 -5.17 -5.91 -4.41
N ASP A 136 -4.26 -4.96 -4.64
CA ASP A 136 -4.34 -4.02 -5.75
C ASP A 136 -4.03 -4.75 -7.06
N MET A 137 -4.97 -4.73 -8.01
CA MET A 137 -4.82 -5.37 -9.32
C MET A 137 -3.98 -4.55 -10.30
N ASP A 138 -3.86 -3.24 -10.07
CA ASP A 138 -3.21 -2.31 -10.98
C ASP A 138 -1.70 -2.23 -10.71
N LYS A 139 -1.25 -2.69 -9.55
CA LYS A 139 0.17 -2.78 -9.22
C LYS A 139 0.77 -4.06 -9.80
N PRO A 140 1.78 -3.97 -10.69
CA PRO A 140 2.52 -5.15 -11.12
C PRO A 140 3.19 -5.76 -9.89
N CYS A 141 2.83 -7.02 -9.59
CA CYS A 141 3.49 -7.78 -8.57
C CYS A 141 4.83 -8.23 -9.14
N ASP A 142 5.91 -7.50 -8.84
CA ASP A 142 7.31 -7.85 -9.15
C ASP A 142 7.75 -9.10 -8.35
N THR A 143 7.00 -10.20 -8.49
CA THR A 143 7.25 -11.42 -7.76
C THR A 143 8.17 -12.32 -8.57
N VAL A 144 9.35 -12.57 -8.01
CA VAL A 144 10.36 -13.54 -8.47
C VAL A 144 9.89 -14.99 -8.26
N LEU A 145 8.59 -15.21 -8.07
CA LEU A 145 8.03 -16.51 -7.71
C LEU A 145 7.63 -17.26 -8.99
N GLN A 146 8.03 -18.52 -9.07
CA GLN A 146 7.72 -19.39 -10.20
C GLN A 146 6.39 -20.09 -9.99
N GLN A 147 5.46 -19.95 -10.95
CA GLN A 147 4.23 -20.72 -10.95
C GLN A 147 4.51 -22.17 -11.35
N VAL A 148 4.00 -23.12 -10.57
CA VAL A 148 4.12 -24.57 -10.83
C VAL A 148 2.74 -25.24 -10.83
N SER A 149 2.70 -26.50 -11.26
CA SER A 149 1.47 -27.30 -11.28
C SER A 149 0.99 -27.63 -9.86
N ILE A 150 -0.31 -27.94 -9.72
CA ILE A 150 -0.93 -28.33 -8.44
C ILE A 150 -0.29 -29.60 -7.88
N GLU A 151 0.05 -30.57 -8.74
CA GLU A 151 0.66 -31.84 -8.33
C GLU A 151 2.06 -31.59 -7.75
N GLU A 152 2.89 -30.84 -8.48
CA GLU A 152 4.26 -30.52 -8.06
C GLU A 152 4.29 -29.74 -6.73
N ILE A 153 3.44 -28.72 -6.56
CA ILE A 153 3.46 -27.92 -5.32
C ILE A 153 3.02 -28.73 -4.09
N LEU A 154 2.06 -29.66 -4.26
CA LEU A 154 1.57 -30.51 -3.17
C LEU A 154 2.63 -31.52 -2.73
N GLU A 155 3.36 -32.10 -3.70
CA GLU A 155 4.48 -32.99 -3.40
C GLU A 155 5.61 -32.25 -2.66
N GLU A 156 5.99 -31.07 -3.14
CA GLU A 156 7.02 -30.24 -2.49
C GLU A 156 6.60 -29.81 -1.08
N GLN A 157 5.34 -29.41 -0.89
CA GLN A 157 4.80 -29.05 0.42
C GLN A 157 4.86 -30.24 1.39
N ARG A 158 4.49 -31.44 0.92
CA ARG A 158 4.53 -32.66 1.73
C ARG A 158 5.95 -32.99 2.17
N LEU A 159 6.93 -32.92 1.26
CA LEU A 159 8.34 -33.15 1.58
C LEU A 159 8.86 -32.11 2.58
N GLN A 160 8.52 -30.83 2.38
CA GLN A 160 8.91 -29.77 3.30
C GLN A 160 8.32 -29.96 4.70
N GLN A 161 7.05 -30.38 4.80
CA GLN A 161 6.39 -30.64 6.07
C GLN A 161 7.01 -31.84 6.80
N GLN A 162 7.33 -32.92 6.08
CA GLN A 162 8.02 -34.08 6.65
C GLN A 162 9.41 -33.71 7.18
N ALA A 163 10.22 -33.00 6.40
CA ALA A 163 11.53 -32.52 6.83
C ALA A 163 11.44 -31.57 8.04
N LYS A 164 10.45 -30.69 8.06
CA LYS A 164 10.18 -29.80 9.21
C LYS A 164 9.80 -30.60 10.45
N GLN A 165 8.95 -31.61 10.33
CA GLN A 165 8.57 -32.47 11.46
C GLN A 165 9.75 -33.28 12.00
N GLU A 166 10.62 -33.80 11.14
CA GLU A 166 11.81 -34.54 11.56
C GLU A 166 12.80 -33.63 12.31
N THR A 167 13.08 -32.46 11.76
CA THR A 167 13.96 -31.47 12.40
C THR A 167 13.38 -30.94 13.71
N GLU A 168 12.07 -30.74 13.79
CA GLU A 168 11.37 -30.34 15.01
C GLU A 168 11.42 -31.43 16.08
N LYS A 169 11.26 -32.71 15.72
CA LYS A 169 11.40 -33.85 16.65
C LYS A 169 12.81 -33.90 17.25
N VAL A 170 13.84 -33.80 16.41
CA VAL A 170 15.24 -33.79 16.87
C VAL A 170 15.50 -32.58 17.77
N LYS A 171 15.05 -31.38 17.37
CA LYS A 171 15.21 -30.15 18.16
C LYS A 171 14.49 -30.26 19.50
N MET A 172 13.28 -30.81 19.51
CA MET A 172 12.49 -31.02 20.72
C MET A 172 13.18 -31.99 21.67
N GLN A 173 13.76 -33.07 21.15
CA GLN A 173 14.51 -34.04 21.96
C GLN A 173 15.74 -33.38 22.60
N VAL A 174 16.54 -32.63 21.82
CA VAL A 174 17.72 -31.91 22.33
C VAL A 174 17.34 -30.85 23.38
N LEU A 175 16.21 -30.15 23.20
CA LEU A 175 15.72 -29.17 24.18
C LEU A 175 15.27 -29.85 25.47
N LYS A 176 14.57 -31.00 25.35
CA LYS A 176 14.13 -31.80 26.50
C LYS A 176 15.31 -32.32 27.31
N ASP A 177 16.36 -32.80 26.65
CA ASP A 177 17.59 -33.26 27.31
C ASP A 177 18.30 -32.12 28.07
N ARG A 178 18.06 -30.87 27.67
CA ARG A 178 18.56 -29.65 28.33
C ARG A 178 17.59 -29.07 29.37
N GLY A 179 16.49 -29.77 29.67
CA GLY A 179 15.48 -29.33 30.65
C GLY A 179 14.60 -28.18 30.17
N LEU A 180 14.61 -27.85 28.88
CA LEU A 180 13.74 -26.83 28.29
C LEU A 180 12.49 -27.50 27.69
N SER A 181 11.31 -27.03 28.08
CA SER A 181 10.05 -27.43 27.44
C SER A 181 9.57 -26.32 26.51
N VAL A 182 9.26 -26.68 25.27
CA VAL A 182 8.58 -25.79 24.34
C VAL A 182 7.08 -26.07 24.49
N PRO A 183 6.26 -25.10 24.93
CA PRO A 183 4.82 -25.29 24.92
C PRO A 183 4.40 -25.56 23.48
N LYS A 184 3.71 -26.68 23.25
CA LYS A 184 3.05 -26.90 21.96
C LYS A 184 2.02 -25.79 21.78
N ALA A 185 2.09 -25.06 20.68
CA ALA A 185 0.91 -24.36 20.19
C ALA A 185 -0.13 -25.45 19.92
N ASP A 186 -1.34 -25.29 20.47
CA ASP A 186 -2.40 -26.30 20.39
C ASP A 186 -2.52 -26.83 18.95
N ASN A 187 -2.26 -28.11 18.78
CA ASN A 187 -2.37 -28.79 17.49
C ASN A 187 -3.86 -28.81 17.10
N LEU A 188 -4.22 -28.05 16.08
CA LEU A 188 -5.56 -28.00 15.47
C LEU A 188 -5.85 -29.21 14.54
N ASP A 189 -5.03 -30.26 14.57
CA ASP A 189 -5.14 -31.42 13.67
C ASP A 189 -6.03 -32.56 14.22
N GLU A 190 -6.82 -32.31 15.27
CA GLU A 190 -7.70 -33.32 15.86
C GLU A 190 -9.07 -32.74 16.20
N TYR A 191 -9.92 -32.57 15.17
CA TYR A 191 -11.39 -32.58 15.28
C TYR A 191 -12.04 -32.88 13.93
#